data_AF-A0A0C2WV93-F1
#
_entry.id   AF-A0A0C2WV93-F1
#
_cell.length_a   1.000
_cell.length_b   1.000
_cell.length_c   1.000
_cell.angle_alpha   90.00
_cell.angle_beta   90.00
_cell.angle_gamma   90.00
#
_symmetry.space_group_name_H-M   'P 1'
#
loop_
_entity.id
_entity.type
_entity.pdbx_description
1 polymer ?
#
loop_
_entity_poly.entity_id
_entity_poly.type
_entity_poly.pdbx_seq_one_letter_code
_entity_poly.pdbx_strand_id
1 'polypeptide(L)'
;MSEASNSSVMVLAWNLKKFEKIRRLPFLQAPNQVQGGGHHPPIRKAWELPYQNQAHEVLYETICKIRSSWHNILAVHQSSGYGKTRMLDELAKSVFSFPFIVRNPSETRVQRIRTPINVKFLTTFGNTERNAKAGYYKFYSYLFVRTLSIIKECDCRSESLPEWWRSYLAKPNNRERLYSEAIKFAESSITGIFRRIPYSRSEEGSSQSSHILRRGA
;
A
#
# COMPACT_ATOMS: atom_id res chain seq x y z
N MET A 1 43.74 -1.63 12.45
CA MET A 1 43.18 -0.33 12.90
C MET A 1 42.29 -0.61 14.10
N SER A 2 42.55 0.04 15.23
CA SER A 2 41.92 -0.30 16.53
C SER A 2 40.48 0.20 16.63
N GLU A 3 39.64 -0.53 17.37
CA GLU A 3 38.23 -0.21 17.66
C GLU A 3 38.03 1.19 18.25
N ALA A 4 39.03 1.69 18.99
CA ALA A 4 39.04 3.03 19.57
C ALA A 4 38.91 4.16 18.52
N SER A 5 39.44 3.94 17.30
CA SER A 5 39.37 4.91 16.20
C SER A 5 37.96 4.99 15.60
N ASN A 6 37.23 3.87 15.54
CA ASN A 6 35.89 3.82 14.95
C ASN A 6 34.82 4.47 15.85
N SER A 7 34.94 4.32 17.18
CA SER A 7 34.02 4.95 18.14
C SER A 7 34.11 6.48 18.13
N SER A 8 35.32 7.04 18.00
CA SER A 8 35.53 8.49 17.89
C SER A 8 34.90 9.07 16.61
N VAL A 9 35.05 8.37 15.48
CA VAL A 9 34.43 8.75 14.19
C VAL A 9 32.90 8.72 14.27
N MET A 10 32.31 7.74 14.98
CA MET A 10 30.87 7.64 15.17
C MET A 10 30.29 8.82 15.97
N VAL A 11 30.92 9.16 17.11
CA VAL A 11 30.49 10.27 17.98
C VAL A 11 30.61 11.62 17.26
N LEU A 12 31.72 11.85 16.55
CA LEU A 12 31.93 13.08 15.79
C LEU A 12 30.89 13.26 14.68
N ALA A 13 30.60 12.22 13.90
CA ALA A 13 29.62 12.31 12.83
C ALA A 13 28.17 12.40 13.36
N TRP A 14 27.88 11.82 14.52
CA TRP A 14 26.60 11.99 15.21
C TRP A 14 26.36 13.44 15.66
N ASN A 15 27.40 14.07 16.24
CA ASN A 15 27.34 15.46 16.70
C ASN A 15 27.27 16.44 15.52
N LEU A 16 28.04 16.18 14.46
CA LEU A 16 28.09 17.04 13.27
C LEU A 16 26.96 16.78 12.27
N LYS A 17 26.10 15.77 12.52
CA LYS A 17 25.07 15.26 11.59
C LYS A 17 25.61 14.96 10.17
N LYS A 18 26.90 14.64 10.06
CA LYS A 18 27.62 14.38 8.80
C LYS A 18 28.08 12.93 8.74
N PHE A 19 27.23 12.08 8.16
CA PHE A 19 27.44 10.63 8.12
C PHE A 19 28.20 10.13 6.88
N GLU A 20 28.70 11.02 6.03
CA GLU A 20 29.33 10.63 4.76
C GLU A 20 30.56 9.73 4.97
N LYS A 21 31.41 10.05 5.95
CA LYS A 21 32.58 9.24 6.30
C LYS A 21 32.18 7.90 6.94
N ILE A 22 31.12 7.89 7.77
CA ILE A 22 30.58 6.65 8.37
C ILE A 22 30.09 5.69 7.27
N ARG A 23 29.31 6.18 6.30
CA ARG A 23 28.73 5.34 5.24
C ARG A 23 29.78 4.64 4.37
N ARG A 24 31.03 5.12 4.38
CA ARG A 24 32.15 4.52 3.64
C ARG A 24 32.95 3.51 4.47
N LEU A 25 32.65 3.34 5.76
CA LEU A 25 33.39 2.40 6.62
C LEU A 25 33.23 0.96 6.11
N PRO A 26 34.33 0.18 6.01
CA PRO A 26 34.31 -1.15 5.39
C PRO A 26 33.28 -2.11 5.97
N PHE A 27 33.02 -2.06 7.28
CA PHE A 27 32.05 -2.93 7.95
C PHE A 27 30.59 -2.50 7.75
N LEU A 28 30.34 -1.27 7.30
CA LEU A 28 29.01 -0.79 6.89
C LEU A 28 28.76 -0.94 5.40
N GLN A 29 29.82 -1.19 4.61
CA GLN A 29 29.67 -1.59 3.23
C GLN A 29 29.27 -3.06 3.20
N ALA A 30 28.15 -3.37 2.55
CA ALA A 30 27.74 -4.75 2.41
C ALA A 30 28.85 -5.53 1.66
N PRO A 31 29.22 -6.74 2.11
CA PRO A 31 30.18 -7.55 1.38
C PRO A 31 29.66 -7.73 -0.05
N ASN A 32 30.47 -7.34 -1.04
CA ASN A 32 30.15 -7.26 -2.48
C ASN A 32 29.49 -5.98 -3.00
N GLN A 33 29.49 -4.86 -2.27
CA GLN A 33 29.35 -3.56 -2.93
C GLN A 33 30.64 -3.25 -3.69
N VAL A 34 30.70 -3.70 -4.95
CA VAL A 34 31.67 -3.21 -5.92
C VAL A 34 31.56 -1.69 -5.91
N GLN A 35 32.59 -1.03 -5.39
CA GLN A 35 32.78 0.41 -5.58
C GLN A 35 33.06 0.62 -7.06
N GLY A 36 32.00 0.77 -7.85
CA GLY A 36 32.10 0.93 -9.28
C GLY A 36 30.80 1.46 -9.85
N GLY A 37 30.88 2.60 -10.55
CA GLY A 37 29.81 3.14 -11.37
C GLY A 37 29.49 2.28 -12.60
N GLY A 38 29.40 0.96 -12.44
CA GLY A 38 29.20 0.00 -13.52
C GLY A 38 28.06 -0.95 -13.19
N HIS A 39 26.94 -0.76 -13.88
CA HIS A 39 25.88 -1.74 -14.12
C HIS A 39 25.51 -2.62 -12.91
N HIS A 40 24.63 -2.11 -12.05
CA HIS A 40 23.64 -3.00 -11.44
C HIS A 40 23.04 -3.86 -12.56
N PRO A 41 22.87 -5.19 -12.38
CA PRO A 41 22.07 -5.97 -13.32
C PRO A 41 20.78 -5.18 -13.54
N PRO A 42 20.39 -4.91 -14.81
CA PRO A 42 19.17 -4.16 -15.09
C PRO A 42 18.08 -4.72 -14.20
N ILE A 43 17.33 -3.88 -13.46
CA ILE A 43 16.42 -4.32 -12.39
C ILE A 43 15.73 -5.65 -12.72
N ARG A 44 15.30 -5.83 -13.98
CA ARG A 44 14.83 -7.09 -14.59
C ARG A 44 15.63 -8.35 -14.22
N LYS A 45 16.95 -8.40 -14.45
CA LYS A 45 17.82 -9.53 -14.11
C LYS A 45 17.83 -9.83 -12.61
N ALA A 46 17.73 -8.81 -11.75
CA ALA A 46 17.62 -9.02 -10.30
C ALA A 46 16.32 -9.73 -9.88
N TRP A 47 15.29 -9.70 -10.73
CA TRP A 47 14.04 -10.45 -10.49
C TRP A 47 14.09 -11.90 -10.94
N GLU A 48 15.01 -12.22 -11.86
CA GLU A 48 15.23 -13.57 -12.39
C GLU A 48 16.13 -14.40 -11.45
N LEU A 49 17.02 -13.76 -10.70
CA LEU A 49 17.91 -14.44 -9.76
C LEU A 49 17.19 -14.83 -8.46
N PRO A 50 17.54 -15.97 -7.83
CA PRO A 50 17.02 -16.32 -6.50
C PRO A 50 17.21 -15.18 -5.50
N TYR A 51 16.21 -14.95 -4.65
CA TYR A 51 16.32 -13.96 -3.59
C TYR A 51 17.46 -14.36 -2.66
N GLN A 52 18.45 -13.49 -2.56
CA GLN A 52 19.54 -13.68 -1.61
C GLN A 52 19.05 -13.14 -0.26
N ASN A 53 19.36 -13.85 0.82
CA ASN A 53 19.14 -13.48 2.22
C ASN A 53 17.76 -13.88 2.80
N GLN A 54 17.68 -13.90 4.13
CA GLN A 54 16.49 -14.28 4.91
C GLN A 54 15.69 -13.07 5.44
N ALA A 55 15.86 -11.89 4.85
CA ALA A 55 15.18 -10.67 5.34
C ALA A 55 13.64 -10.78 5.29
N HIS A 56 13.11 -11.58 4.36
CA HIS A 56 11.68 -11.86 4.25
C HIS A 56 11.18 -12.74 5.43
N GLU A 57 12.00 -13.65 5.94
CA GLU A 57 11.70 -14.47 7.13
C GLU A 57 11.68 -13.60 8.40
N VAL A 58 12.68 -12.73 8.57
CA VAL A 58 12.70 -11.77 9.69
C VAL A 58 11.47 -10.85 9.65
N LEU A 59 11.07 -10.41 8.46
CA LEU A 59 9.85 -9.63 8.28
C LEU A 59 8.59 -10.44 8.64
N TYR A 60 8.51 -11.71 8.22
CA TYR A 60 7.41 -12.59 8.56
C TYR A 60 7.27 -12.78 10.08
N GLU A 61 8.36 -13.10 10.76
CA GLU A 61 8.37 -13.23 12.23
C GLU A 61 7.93 -11.94 12.92
N THR A 62 8.40 -10.80 12.43
CA THR A 62 8.02 -9.48 12.94
C THR A 62 6.51 -9.27 12.81
N ILE A 63 5.94 -9.56 11.63
CA ILE A 63 4.50 -9.49 11.41
C ILE A 63 3.75 -10.41 12.37
N CYS A 64 4.22 -11.65 12.56
CA CYS A 64 3.61 -12.62 13.49
C CYS A 64 3.63 -12.14 14.94
N LYS A 65 4.72 -11.50 15.39
CA LYS A 65 4.85 -10.93 16.74
C LYS A 65 3.91 -9.73 16.96
N ILE A 66 3.63 -8.97 15.90
CA ILE A 66 2.84 -7.73 15.97
C ILE A 66 1.32 -7.98 15.92
N ARG A 67 0.84 -9.23 15.74
CA ARG A 67 -0.58 -9.63 15.55
C ARG A 67 -1.57 -9.31 16.70
N SER A 68 -1.32 -8.28 17.50
CA SER A 68 -2.34 -7.58 18.27
C SER A 68 -3.30 -6.82 17.34
N SER A 69 -4.58 -6.74 17.69
CA SER A 69 -5.60 -5.97 16.97
C SER A 69 -5.33 -4.46 16.90
N TRP A 70 -4.34 -3.97 17.65
CA TRP A 70 -4.01 -2.55 17.82
C TRP A 70 -2.82 -2.10 16.96
N HIS A 71 -2.02 -3.04 16.45
CA HIS A 71 -0.84 -2.75 15.64
C HIS A 71 -0.92 -3.51 14.33
N ASN A 72 -1.45 -2.88 13.28
CA ASN A 72 -1.62 -3.46 11.95
C ASN A 72 -0.78 -2.74 10.88
N ILE A 73 0.10 -1.83 11.29
CA ILE A 73 0.97 -1.05 10.42
C ILE A 73 2.42 -1.33 10.81
N LEU A 74 3.22 -1.70 9.82
CA LEU A 74 4.66 -1.91 9.96
C LEU A 74 5.42 -0.98 9.01
N ALA A 75 6.27 -0.13 9.57
CA ALA A 75 7.14 0.74 8.79
C ALA A 75 8.44 0.01 8.44
N VAL A 76 8.75 -0.10 7.14
CA VAL A 76 10.02 -0.67 6.65
C VAL A 76 10.94 0.48 6.22
N HIS A 77 11.92 0.81 7.05
CA HIS A 77 12.87 1.90 6.79
C HIS A 77 14.17 1.38 6.17
N GLN A 78 14.38 1.64 4.87
CA GLN A 78 15.63 1.34 4.16
C GLN A 78 15.86 2.33 3.02
N SER A 79 17.12 2.53 2.63
CA SER A 79 17.51 3.32 1.46
C SER A 79 16.94 2.79 0.14
N SER A 80 16.77 3.66 -0.86
CA SER A 80 16.34 3.24 -2.21
C SER A 80 17.33 2.24 -2.84
N GLY A 81 16.83 1.24 -3.56
CA GLY A 81 17.66 0.21 -4.20
C GLY A 81 18.02 -1.01 -3.34
N TYR A 82 17.73 -1.01 -2.04
CA TYR A 82 18.09 -2.11 -1.12
C TYR A 82 17.12 -3.31 -1.13
N GLY A 83 16.37 -3.50 -2.21
CA GLY A 83 15.55 -4.71 -2.36
C GLY A 83 14.25 -4.78 -1.54
N LYS A 84 13.76 -3.68 -0.92
CA LYS A 84 12.46 -3.66 -0.20
C LYS A 84 11.31 -4.33 -0.96
N THR A 85 11.13 -3.96 -2.24
CA THR A 85 10.04 -4.50 -3.07
C THR A 85 10.24 -5.99 -3.33
N ARG A 86 11.50 -6.43 -3.48
CA ARG A 86 11.86 -7.83 -3.67
C ARG A 86 11.66 -8.64 -2.39
N MET A 87 12.04 -8.12 -1.22
CA MET A 87 11.78 -8.72 0.09
C MET A 87 10.28 -8.97 0.30
N LEU A 88 9.44 -7.98 -0.02
CA LEU A 88 7.99 -8.11 0.09
C LEU A 88 7.39 -9.08 -0.96
N ASP A 89 7.99 -9.18 -2.14
CA ASP A 89 7.58 -10.16 -3.17
C ASP A 89 7.96 -11.58 -2.77
N GLU A 90 9.11 -11.75 -2.13
CA GLU A 90 9.54 -13.04 -1.58
C GLU A 90 8.63 -13.47 -0.43
N LEU A 91 8.27 -12.55 0.47
CA LEU A 91 7.31 -12.83 1.54
C LEU A 91 5.95 -13.29 1.01
N ALA A 92 5.52 -12.79 -0.16
CA ALA A 92 4.25 -13.15 -0.77
C ALA A 92 4.17 -14.62 -1.22
N LYS A 93 5.31 -15.33 -1.28
CA LYS A 93 5.38 -16.78 -1.48
C LYS A 93 4.85 -17.58 -0.27
N SER A 94 4.99 -17.01 0.93
CA SER A 94 4.59 -17.66 2.19
C SER A 94 3.32 -17.06 2.78
N VAL A 95 2.96 -15.82 2.41
CA VAL A 95 1.81 -15.09 2.97
C VAL A 95 0.87 -14.64 1.87
N PHE A 96 -0.38 -15.05 1.98
CA PHE A 96 -1.45 -14.57 1.11
C PHE A 96 -1.60 -13.06 1.26
N SER A 97 -1.36 -12.31 0.18
CA SER A 97 -1.27 -10.86 0.23
C SER A 97 -1.84 -10.18 -1.01
N PHE A 98 -2.27 -8.93 -0.84
CA PHE A 98 -2.74 -8.06 -1.92
C PHE A 98 -1.68 -6.98 -2.18
N PRO A 99 -0.71 -7.21 -3.10
CA PRO A 99 0.34 -6.24 -3.37
C PRO A 99 -0.17 -5.10 -4.24
N PHE A 100 -0.14 -3.88 -3.72
CA PHE A 100 -0.38 -2.66 -4.48
C PHE A 100 0.51 -1.50 -4.01
N ILE A 101 0.64 -0.48 -4.87
CA ILE A 101 1.37 0.74 -4.55
C ILE A 101 0.38 1.89 -4.38
N VAL A 102 0.51 2.60 -3.27
CA VAL A 102 -0.18 3.85 -2.98
C VAL A 102 0.84 4.99 -3.15
N ARG A 103 1.12 5.38 -4.40
CA ARG A 103 2.05 6.48 -4.74
C ARG A 103 1.64 7.16 -6.01
N ASN A 104 1.86 8.47 -6.07
CA ASN A 104 1.53 9.24 -7.26
C ASN A 104 2.19 8.55 -8.47
N PRO A 105 1.45 8.25 -9.56
CA PRO A 105 2.03 7.63 -10.74
C PRO A 105 3.27 8.37 -11.26
N SER A 106 3.32 9.70 -11.12
CA SER A 106 4.48 10.51 -11.51
C SER A 106 5.75 10.25 -10.69
N GLU A 107 5.62 9.71 -9.47
CA GLU A 107 6.75 9.37 -8.59
C GLU A 107 7.25 7.93 -8.80
N THR A 108 6.55 7.13 -9.61
CA THR A 108 6.83 5.70 -9.76
C THR A 108 7.76 5.44 -10.94
N ARG A 109 9.07 5.37 -10.66
CA ARG A 109 10.11 5.06 -11.68
C ARG A 109 10.12 3.59 -12.15
N VAL A 110 9.42 2.67 -11.46
CA VAL A 110 9.46 1.23 -11.74
C VAL A 110 8.04 0.65 -11.76
N GLN A 111 7.47 0.54 -12.96
CA GLN A 111 6.07 0.11 -13.17
C GLN A 111 5.87 -1.41 -13.20
N ARG A 112 6.93 -2.20 -13.33
CA ARG A 112 6.80 -3.59 -13.80
C ARG A 112 6.19 -4.60 -12.83
N ILE A 113 6.13 -4.31 -11.53
CA ILE A 113 5.97 -5.37 -10.52
C ILE A 113 4.78 -5.15 -9.61
N ARG A 114 4.25 -3.93 -9.58
CA ARG A 114 3.03 -3.63 -8.84
C ARG A 114 2.27 -2.60 -9.64
N THR A 115 1.01 -2.89 -9.93
CA THR A 115 0.12 -1.91 -10.50
C THR A 115 -0.04 -0.81 -9.45
N PRO A 116 0.33 0.45 -9.74
CA PRO A 116 -0.04 1.54 -8.86
C PRO A 116 -1.57 1.55 -8.78
N ILE A 117 -2.10 1.39 -7.58
CA ILE A 117 -3.51 1.72 -7.38
C ILE A 117 -3.57 3.23 -7.59
N ASN A 118 -4.50 3.64 -8.44
CA ASN A 118 -4.73 5.05 -8.74
C ASN A 118 -4.79 5.82 -7.43
N VAL A 119 -3.82 6.67 -7.13
CA VAL A 119 -3.79 7.37 -5.83
C VAL A 119 -5.01 8.22 -5.63
N LYS A 120 -5.63 8.71 -6.71
CA LYS A 120 -6.92 9.40 -6.62
C LYS A 120 -7.93 8.51 -5.90
N PHE A 121 -8.00 7.23 -6.22
CA PHE A 121 -8.87 6.29 -5.51
C PHE A 121 -8.72 6.32 -3.98
N LEU A 122 -7.50 6.47 -3.48
CA LEU A 122 -7.20 6.41 -2.04
C LEU A 122 -7.28 7.78 -1.36
N THR A 123 -7.22 8.87 -2.13
CA THR A 123 -7.21 10.26 -1.63
C THR A 123 -8.46 11.08 -1.98
N THR A 124 -9.29 10.63 -2.93
CA THR A 124 -10.47 11.36 -3.43
C THR A 124 -11.80 10.68 -3.12
N PHE A 125 -11.83 9.69 -2.21
CA PHE A 125 -13.11 9.12 -1.80
C PHE A 125 -13.91 10.10 -0.94
N GLY A 126 -14.70 10.92 -1.63
CA GLY A 126 -15.53 11.96 -1.04
C GLY A 126 -14.72 13.02 -0.31
N ASN A 127 -15.37 14.15 -0.07
CA ASN A 127 -14.72 15.29 0.59
C ASN A 127 -14.68 15.13 2.12
N THR A 128 -14.98 13.93 2.64
CA THR A 128 -15.15 13.67 4.07
C THR A 128 -14.56 12.31 4.45
N GLU A 129 -14.07 12.19 5.69
CA GLU A 129 -13.54 10.95 6.25
C GLU A 129 -14.55 9.79 6.17
N ARG A 130 -15.83 10.08 6.41
CA ARG A 130 -16.92 9.08 6.33
C ARG A 130 -17.01 8.46 4.94
N ASN A 131 -16.92 9.27 3.90
CA ASN A 131 -16.97 8.80 2.52
C ASN A 131 -15.70 8.05 2.13
N ALA A 132 -14.54 8.52 2.62
CA ALA A 132 -13.27 7.82 2.47
C ALA A 132 -13.36 6.41 3.04
N LYS A 133 -13.78 6.31 4.29
CA LYS A 133 -13.96 5.04 5.00
C LYS A 133 -14.95 4.11 4.28
N ALA A 134 -16.09 4.63 3.83
CA ALA A 134 -17.06 3.86 3.06
C ALA A 134 -16.47 3.32 1.75
N GLY A 135 -15.71 4.13 1.01
CA GLY A 135 -15.02 3.71 -0.21
C GLY A 135 -13.98 2.63 0.02
N TYR A 136 -13.17 2.75 1.08
CA TYR A 136 -12.24 1.69 1.48
C TYR A 136 -12.96 0.38 1.80
N TYR A 137 -14.06 0.42 2.56
CA TYR A 137 -14.81 -0.80 2.85
C TYR A 137 -15.41 -1.42 1.58
N LYS A 138 -15.95 -0.62 0.67
CA LYS A 138 -16.47 -1.12 -0.60
C LYS A 138 -15.37 -1.74 -1.47
N PHE A 139 -14.21 -1.08 -1.55
CA PHE A 139 -13.03 -1.60 -2.24
C PHE A 139 -12.62 -2.97 -1.71
N TYR A 140 -12.37 -3.07 -0.41
CA TYR A 140 -11.91 -4.32 0.20
C TYR A 140 -12.98 -5.41 0.15
N SER A 141 -14.26 -5.05 0.29
CA SER A 141 -15.36 -6.02 0.17
C SER A 141 -15.39 -6.67 -1.22
N TYR A 142 -15.28 -5.87 -2.29
CA TYR A 142 -15.23 -6.39 -3.64
C TYR A 142 -13.96 -7.21 -3.86
N LEU A 143 -12.81 -6.69 -3.40
CA LEU A 143 -11.52 -7.36 -3.55
C LEU A 143 -11.56 -8.76 -2.93
N PHE A 144 -12.08 -8.91 -1.71
CA PHE A 144 -12.19 -10.21 -1.04
C PHE A 144 -13.20 -11.15 -1.73
N VAL A 145 -14.39 -10.65 -2.09
CA VAL A 145 -15.40 -11.48 -2.77
C VAL A 145 -14.90 -11.96 -4.12
N ARG A 146 -14.32 -11.06 -4.93
CA ARG A 146 -13.81 -11.40 -6.26
C ARG A 146 -12.64 -12.38 -6.17
N THR A 147 -11.74 -12.17 -5.21
CA THR A 147 -10.62 -13.07 -4.95
C THR A 147 -11.08 -14.46 -4.55
N LEU A 148 -12.09 -14.56 -3.68
CA LEU A 148 -12.68 -15.85 -3.30
C LEU A 148 -13.31 -16.56 -4.50
N SER A 149 -13.97 -15.83 -5.41
CA SER A 149 -14.49 -16.39 -6.67
C SER A 149 -13.37 -16.99 -7.51
N ILE A 150 -12.29 -16.24 -7.73
CA ILE A 150 -11.13 -16.68 -8.52
C ILE A 150 -10.49 -17.92 -7.89
N ILE A 151 -10.35 -17.96 -6.57
CA ILE A 151 -9.81 -19.13 -5.85
C ILE A 151 -10.71 -20.35 -6.06
N LYS A 152 -12.04 -20.20 -5.95
CA LYS A 152 -13.00 -21.31 -6.13
C LYS A 152 -13.06 -21.82 -7.57
N GLU A 153 -12.84 -20.94 -8.55
CA GLU A 153 -12.82 -21.27 -9.98
C GLU A 153 -11.50 -21.95 -10.39
N CYS A 154 -10.47 -21.97 -9.52
CA CYS A 154 -9.18 -22.57 -9.82
C CYS A 154 -8.95 -23.89 -9.09
N ASP A 155 -8.29 -24.82 -9.78
CA ASP A 155 -7.86 -26.09 -9.22
C ASP A 155 -6.42 -25.95 -8.68
N CYS A 156 -6.28 -25.47 -7.43
CA CYS A 156 -4.99 -25.13 -6.83
C CYS A 156 -4.21 -26.33 -6.27
N ARG A 157 -4.29 -27.53 -6.88
CA ARG A 157 -3.85 -28.79 -6.24
C ARG A 157 -2.34 -28.97 -6.07
N SER A 158 -1.52 -28.27 -6.85
CA SER A 158 -0.06 -28.49 -6.89
C SER A 158 0.78 -27.48 -6.11
N GLU A 159 0.21 -26.34 -5.73
CA GLU A 159 0.95 -25.22 -5.11
C GLU A 159 0.26 -24.77 -3.82
N SER A 160 1.02 -24.16 -2.90
CA SER A 160 0.41 -23.49 -1.75
C SER A 160 -0.43 -22.30 -2.22
N LEU A 161 -1.53 -22.01 -1.52
CA LEU A 161 -2.43 -20.91 -1.89
C LEU A 161 -1.71 -19.54 -2.04
N PRO A 162 -0.76 -19.15 -1.15
CA PRO A 162 0.01 -17.92 -1.33
C PRO A 162 0.85 -17.88 -2.61
N GLU A 163 1.59 -18.95 -2.91
CA GLU A 163 2.43 -19.03 -4.11
C GLU A 163 1.57 -18.99 -5.37
N TRP A 164 0.50 -19.78 -5.41
CA TRP A 164 -0.43 -19.79 -6.54
C TRP A 164 -1.05 -18.41 -6.74
N TRP A 165 -1.46 -17.73 -5.67
CA TRP A 165 -2.06 -16.40 -5.75
C TRP A 165 -1.06 -15.35 -6.24
N ARG A 166 0.18 -15.40 -5.75
CA ARG A 166 1.28 -14.57 -6.23
C ARG A 166 1.50 -14.76 -7.72
N SER A 167 1.56 -16.02 -8.19
CA SER A 167 1.70 -16.39 -9.60
C SER A 167 0.51 -15.94 -10.44
N TYR A 168 -0.72 -16.10 -9.94
CA TYR A 168 -1.94 -15.59 -10.58
C TYR A 168 -1.87 -14.08 -10.81
N LEU A 169 -1.45 -13.31 -9.81
CA LEU A 169 -1.30 -11.85 -9.92
C LEU A 169 -0.11 -11.42 -10.78
N ALA A 170 0.88 -12.28 -10.99
CA ALA A 170 2.03 -12.00 -11.85
C ALA A 170 1.68 -12.15 -13.35
N LYS A 171 0.63 -12.91 -13.69
CA LYS A 171 0.15 -13.04 -15.06
C LYS A 171 -0.31 -11.66 -15.60
N PRO A 172 -0.08 -11.38 -16.90
CA PRO A 172 -0.51 -10.13 -17.52
C PRO A 172 -2.00 -9.85 -17.27
N ASN A 173 -2.35 -8.59 -17.04
CA ASN A 173 -3.71 -8.07 -16.84
C ASN A 173 -4.44 -8.54 -15.58
N ASN A 174 -4.12 -9.68 -14.96
CA ASN A 174 -4.86 -10.21 -13.80
C ASN A 174 -4.90 -9.21 -12.64
N ARG A 175 -3.73 -8.70 -12.25
CA ARG A 175 -3.63 -7.72 -11.15
C ARG A 175 -4.30 -6.40 -11.48
N GLU A 176 -4.05 -5.87 -12.68
CA GLU A 176 -4.63 -4.60 -13.12
C GLU A 176 -6.16 -4.68 -13.19
N ARG A 177 -6.67 -5.77 -13.76
CA ARG A 177 -8.11 -6.05 -13.84
C ARG A 177 -8.73 -6.15 -12.46
N LEU A 178 -8.17 -6.96 -11.57
CA LEU A 178 -8.68 -7.14 -10.21
C LEU A 178 -8.83 -5.80 -9.47
N TYR A 179 -7.77 -4.98 -9.48
CA TYR A 179 -7.81 -3.70 -8.79
C TYR A 179 -8.69 -2.68 -9.50
N SER A 180 -8.68 -2.63 -10.84
CA SER A 180 -9.53 -1.69 -11.59
C SER A 180 -11.02 -2.00 -11.44
N GLU A 181 -11.40 -3.29 -11.38
CA GLU A 181 -12.78 -3.71 -11.11
C GLU A 181 -13.19 -3.32 -9.67
N ALA A 182 -12.33 -3.55 -8.68
CA ALA A 182 -12.57 -3.15 -7.31
C ALA A 182 -12.71 -1.62 -7.15
N ILE A 183 -11.90 -0.85 -7.90
CA ILE A 183 -11.97 0.61 -7.94
C ILE A 183 -13.33 1.07 -8.51
N LYS A 184 -13.69 0.59 -9.70
CA LYS A 184 -14.96 0.93 -10.36
C LYS A 184 -16.17 0.59 -9.50
N PHE A 185 -16.14 -0.56 -8.82
CA PHE A 185 -17.21 -0.98 -7.91
C PHE A 185 -17.38 -0.04 -6.71
N ALA A 186 -16.27 0.39 -6.12
CA ALA A 186 -16.32 1.27 -4.97
C ALA A 186 -16.73 2.71 -5.35
N GLU A 187 -16.29 3.20 -6.53
CA GLU A 187 -16.72 4.51 -7.07
C GLU A 187 -18.22 4.56 -7.41
N SER A 188 -18.75 3.50 -8.04
CA SER A 188 -20.18 3.42 -8.40
C SER A 188 -21.10 3.34 -7.17
N SER A 189 -20.63 2.65 -6.11
CA SER A 189 -21.37 2.50 -4.86
C SER A 189 -21.55 3.84 -4.12
N ILE A 190 -20.63 4.79 -4.29
CA ILE A 190 -20.68 6.09 -3.62
C ILE A 190 -21.45 7.11 -4.44
N THR A 191 -21.24 7.16 -5.75
CA THR A 191 -22.01 8.05 -6.65
C THR A 191 -23.51 7.74 -6.60
N GLY A 192 -23.88 6.46 -6.39
CA GLY A 192 -25.27 6.05 -6.16
C GLY A 192 -25.90 6.57 -4.84
N ILE A 193 -25.09 6.82 -3.81
CA ILE A 193 -25.57 7.41 -2.54
C ILE A 193 -25.90 8.90 -2.74
N PHE A 194 -25.07 9.63 -3.50
CA PHE A 194 -25.30 11.05 -3.78
C PHE A 194 -26.52 11.34 -4.65
N ARG A 195 -26.98 10.38 -5.47
CA ARG A 195 -28.22 10.52 -6.26
C ARG A 195 -29.50 10.19 -5.48
N ARG A 196 -29.39 9.56 -4.31
CA ARG A 196 -30.54 9.05 -3.54
C ARG A 196 -30.92 9.89 -2.32
N ILE A 197 -30.38 11.09 -2.18
CA ILE A 197 -30.91 12.07 -1.22
C ILE A 197 -31.85 13.00 -2.00
N PRO A 198 -33.16 12.70 -2.12
CA PRO A 198 -34.10 13.75 -2.46
C PRO A 198 -34.07 14.73 -1.30
N TYR A 199 -33.72 15.98 -1.60
CA TYR A 199 -34.09 17.10 -0.75
C TYR A 199 -35.61 17.04 -0.60
N SER A 200 -36.10 16.51 0.52
CA SER A 200 -37.49 16.72 0.93
C SER A 200 -37.54 18.18 1.35
N ARG A 201 -37.86 19.04 0.38
CA ARG A 201 -38.33 20.39 0.63
C ARG A 201 -39.66 20.21 1.37
N SER A 202 -39.64 20.37 2.69
CA SER A 202 -40.85 20.55 3.48
C SER A 202 -41.47 21.89 3.04
N GLU A 203 -42.32 21.83 2.02
CA GLU A 203 -43.36 22.82 1.79
C GLU A 203 -44.47 22.53 2.80
N GLU A 204 -44.41 23.19 3.96
CA GLU A 204 -45.64 23.49 4.71
C GLU A 204 -46.20 24.79 4.15
N GLY A 205 -47.16 24.65 3.24
CA GLY A 205 -48.07 25.70 2.85
C GLY A 205 -49.50 25.34 3.29
N SER A 206 -50.08 26.16 4.16
CA SER A 206 -51.46 26.70 4.10
C SER A 206 -51.84 27.24 5.49
N SER A 207 -51.96 28.55 5.70
CA SER A 207 -53.03 29.48 5.30
C SER A 207 -54.36 29.31 6.03
N GLN A 208 -54.88 30.48 6.44
CA GLN A 208 -56.20 30.85 6.98
C GLN A 208 -56.28 30.86 8.53
N SER A 209 -56.84 31.87 9.22
CA SER A 209 -57.66 33.01 8.79
C SER A 209 -57.59 34.17 9.80
N SER A 210 -58.00 35.33 9.31
CA SER A 210 -58.16 36.67 9.92
C SER A 210 -58.78 36.76 11.32
N HIS A 211 -58.35 37.74 12.13
CA HIS A 211 -59.25 38.79 12.65
C HIS A 211 -58.51 40.03 13.15
N ILE A 212 -58.99 41.17 12.66
CA ILE A 212 -58.72 42.56 13.07
C ILE A 212 -59.27 42.80 14.48
N LEU A 213 -58.52 43.47 15.38
CA LEU A 213 -59.05 44.62 16.15
C LEU A 213 -57.98 45.42 16.91
N ARG A 214 -58.07 46.74 16.75
CA ARG A 214 -57.34 47.80 17.47
C ARG A 214 -57.78 47.93 18.93
N ARG A 215 -56.88 48.47 19.76
CA ARG A 215 -56.98 49.32 20.99
C ARG A 215 -55.90 48.83 21.96
N GLY A 216 -55.00 49.63 22.51
CA GLY A 216 -55.13 51.00 23.01
C GLY A 216 -55.16 50.94 24.53
N ALA A 217 -53.98 51.02 25.16
CA ALA A 217 -53.68 51.52 26.51
C ALA A 217 -52.15 51.46 26.70
#